data_AF-A0A1T5L574-F1
#
_entry.id   AF-A0A1T5L574-F1
#
_cell.length_a   1.000
_cell.length_b   1.000
_cell.length_c   1.000
_cell.angle_alpha   90.00
_cell.angle_beta   90.00
_cell.angle_gamma   90.00
#
_symmetry.space_group_name_H-M   'P 1'
#
loop_
_entity.id
_entity.type
_entity.pdbx_description
1 polymer ?
#
loop_
_entity_poly.entity_id
_entity_poly.type
_entity_poly.pdbx_seq_one_letter_code
_entity_poly.pdbx_strand_id
1 'polypeptide(L)'
;MAAARAAGSTGFAGIGTNLVAGSLGRVTTAPNRTDDRRPDDGSRQARQARPANGGGHVTWRTGTVTARGATWTGAREVSLRLDTPLPARDLTTAPWEVRGLAYTALVGDPDVGDRLLLNVSALARGLGTGGYALVVGPAGDAPTALPADPHSGPGHLVKARYTPLQAMVLGVDEQESPHHDTLRDADDLTGMPVVVADLHSAVPAVVAGARHAAELAGRPHPRVAYVMTDGGALPAAFSRTVATLRDTGWLDTTVTVGQAFGGDLEAVTVHTGLLAARHVAGADLVVLAQGPGNLGTGTRWGFSGVAAGDAVNAVAALAGRPVASLRVSGADPRDRHRGVSHHSLTAYGRVALASADVPVPHPTGDLEALPAWGAELTRQVHDQAAALADTAARHRIVDVPADTALLDALRGSPARLSTMGRSLDGDPAAFVAAAVAGVHAARLAHDQPRTEPATR
;
A
#
# COMPACT_ATOMS: atom_id res chain seq x y z
N MET A 1 56.91 0.71 -21.59
CA MET A 1 57.47 0.45 -22.94
C MET A 1 56.37 -0.21 -23.76
N ALA A 2 55.58 0.60 -24.45
CA ALA A 2 55.79 1.00 -25.85
C ALA A 2 55.22 -0.07 -26.81
N ALA A 3 54.09 0.31 -27.40
CA ALA A 3 53.31 -0.43 -28.38
C ALA A 3 54.04 -0.58 -29.72
N ALA A 4 53.72 -1.66 -30.45
CA ALA A 4 54.01 -1.81 -31.86
C ALA A 4 52.70 -2.00 -32.65
N ARG A 5 52.61 -1.26 -33.75
CA ARG A 5 51.57 -1.26 -34.80
C ARG A 5 51.45 -2.64 -35.48
N ALA A 6 50.26 -2.95 -36.00
CA ALA A 6 50.01 -3.09 -37.44
C ALA A 6 48.57 -3.55 -37.74
N ALA A 7 48.04 -3.02 -38.84
CA ALA A 7 46.74 -3.29 -39.42
C ALA A 7 46.67 -4.67 -40.10
N GLY A 8 45.45 -5.20 -40.28
CA GLY A 8 45.22 -6.38 -41.12
C GLY A 8 43.81 -6.92 -41.03
N SER A 9 43.05 -6.69 -42.10
CA SER A 9 41.66 -7.09 -42.33
C SER A 9 41.47 -8.59 -42.59
N THR A 10 40.41 -9.17 -42.00
CA THR A 10 39.66 -10.35 -42.47
C THR A 10 38.25 -10.20 -41.88
N GLY A 11 37.13 -10.13 -42.59
CA GLY A 11 36.70 -10.98 -43.69
C GLY A 11 35.62 -11.94 -43.17
N PHE A 12 34.36 -11.51 -43.14
CA PHE A 12 33.20 -12.42 -43.00
C PHE A 12 32.19 -12.09 -44.09
N ALA A 13 31.99 -13.08 -44.96
CA ALA A 13 31.04 -13.10 -46.06
C ALA A 13 29.95 -14.15 -45.79
N GLY A 14 28.73 -13.89 -46.27
CA GLY A 14 27.55 -14.76 -46.25
C GLY A 14 26.53 -14.27 -45.22
N ILE A 15 25.29 -13.90 -45.55
CA ILE A 15 24.34 -14.55 -46.46
C ILE A 15 23.29 -13.51 -46.95
N GLY A 16 23.01 -13.51 -48.26
CA GLY A 16 21.66 -13.47 -48.82
C GLY A 16 20.88 -12.14 -48.88
N THR A 17 21.07 -11.40 -49.96
CA THR A 17 20.13 -10.42 -50.51
C THR A 17 18.88 -11.11 -51.07
N ASN A 18 17.68 -10.64 -50.70
CA ASN A 18 16.50 -10.64 -51.59
C ASN A 18 15.55 -9.50 -51.18
N LEU A 19 15.59 -8.43 -51.98
CA LEU A 19 14.58 -7.38 -52.02
C LEU A 19 13.34 -7.90 -52.76
N VAL A 20 12.15 -7.76 -52.16
CA VAL A 20 10.90 -7.64 -52.93
C VAL A 20 10.09 -6.50 -52.32
N ALA A 21 9.81 -5.51 -53.16
CA ALA A 21 9.01 -4.33 -52.84
C ALA A 21 7.54 -4.72 -52.58
N GLY A 22 7.01 -4.31 -51.42
CA GLY A 22 5.59 -4.46 -51.06
C GLY A 22 4.94 -3.08 -50.92
N SER A 23 4.05 -2.78 -51.86
CA SER A 23 3.27 -1.54 -51.99
C SER A 23 2.34 -1.26 -50.81
N LEU A 24 2.26 0.03 -50.43
CA LEU A 24 1.26 0.61 -49.51
C LEU A 24 -0.17 0.36 -50.01
N GLY A 25 -0.88 -0.56 -49.36
CA GLY A 25 -2.32 -0.77 -49.55
C GLY A 25 -3.14 0.26 -48.78
N ARG A 26 -3.67 1.26 -49.48
CA ARG A 26 -4.82 2.06 -49.04
C ARG A 26 -6.04 1.14 -49.00
N VAL A 27 -6.66 0.98 -47.83
CA VAL A 27 -8.01 0.39 -47.73
C VAL A 27 -9.01 1.45 -48.18
N THR A 28 -9.44 1.35 -49.42
CA THR A 28 -10.58 2.08 -49.99
C THR A 28 -11.86 1.28 -49.73
N THR A 29 -12.80 1.82 -48.97
CA THR A 29 -14.17 1.29 -48.90
C THR A 29 -14.95 1.76 -50.13
N ALA A 30 -15.26 0.84 -51.04
CA ALA A 30 -16.15 1.09 -52.18
C ALA A 30 -17.63 1.17 -51.73
N PRO A 31 -18.49 1.90 -52.45
CA PRO A 31 -19.86 2.20 -52.03
C PRO A 31 -20.81 1.10 -52.49
N ASN A 32 -21.72 0.67 -51.61
CA ASN A 32 -22.77 -0.26 -52.02
C ASN A 32 -24.01 0.51 -52.51
N ARG A 33 -24.45 0.15 -53.72
CA ARG A 33 -25.58 0.71 -54.45
C ARG A 33 -26.90 0.51 -53.69
N THR A 34 -27.75 1.49 -53.89
CA THR A 34 -29.20 1.52 -53.66
C THR A 34 -29.90 0.37 -54.39
N ASP A 35 -30.86 -0.30 -53.73
CA ASP A 35 -32.19 -0.41 -54.33
C ASP A 35 -33.35 -0.62 -53.35
N ASP A 36 -34.43 0.08 -53.71
CA ASP A 36 -35.86 -0.07 -53.47
C ASP A 36 -36.56 -0.21 -52.11
N ARG A 37 -37.61 0.63 -52.00
CA ARG A 37 -38.56 0.80 -50.91
C ARG A 37 -39.68 -0.26 -50.97
N ARG A 38 -40.12 -0.75 -49.81
CA ARG A 38 -41.55 -0.96 -49.49
C ARG A 38 -41.85 -0.56 -48.04
N PRO A 39 -43.04 0.01 -47.74
CA PRO A 39 -43.41 0.49 -46.42
C PRO A 39 -44.23 -0.56 -45.64
N ASP A 40 -43.97 -0.66 -44.34
CA ASP A 40 -44.81 -1.22 -43.24
C ASP A 40 -43.85 -1.75 -42.17
N ASP A 41 -44.07 -1.70 -40.86
CA ASP A 41 -45.21 -1.38 -39.99
C ASP A 41 -44.59 -1.02 -38.63
N GLY A 42 -45.33 -0.29 -37.80
CA GLY A 42 -44.89 0.25 -36.53
C GLY A 42 -44.43 -0.81 -35.53
N SER A 43 -43.17 -0.74 -35.15
CA SER A 43 -42.74 -1.11 -33.80
C SER A 43 -41.50 -0.30 -33.43
N ARG A 44 -41.73 0.89 -32.86
CA ARG A 44 -40.71 1.58 -32.08
C ARG A 44 -40.40 0.70 -30.86
N GLN A 45 -39.47 -0.25 -31.00
CA GLN A 45 -38.78 -0.79 -29.84
C GLN A 45 -38.09 0.40 -29.18
N ALA A 46 -38.66 0.84 -28.06
CA ALA A 46 -38.06 1.78 -27.16
C ALA A 46 -36.64 1.28 -26.87
N ARG A 47 -35.63 1.97 -27.42
CA ARG A 47 -34.25 1.85 -26.95
C ARG A 47 -34.31 2.15 -25.46
N GLN A 48 -34.29 1.11 -24.62
CA GLN A 48 -34.09 1.26 -23.20
C GLN A 48 -32.84 2.11 -23.04
N ALA A 49 -33.01 3.33 -22.53
CA ALA A 49 -31.91 4.20 -22.18
C ALA A 49 -31.02 3.36 -21.25
N ARG A 50 -29.77 3.10 -21.68
CA ARG A 50 -28.76 2.55 -20.79
C ARG A 50 -28.77 3.44 -19.54
N PRO A 51 -28.85 2.87 -18.33
CA PRO A 51 -28.80 3.68 -17.13
C PRO A 51 -27.57 4.58 -17.24
N ALA A 52 -27.74 5.87 -16.96
CA ALA A 52 -26.64 6.82 -16.94
C ALA A 52 -25.64 6.30 -15.91
N ASN A 53 -24.62 5.57 -16.37
CA ASN A 53 -23.47 5.25 -15.55
C ASN A 53 -22.93 6.60 -15.10
N GLY A 54 -23.04 6.90 -13.82
CA GLY A 54 -22.35 8.03 -13.23
C GLY A 54 -20.86 7.83 -13.49
N GLY A 55 -20.37 8.42 -14.58
CA GLY A 55 -18.99 8.26 -15.01
C GLY A 55 -18.04 8.68 -13.91
N GLY A 56 -16.86 8.06 -13.87
CA GLY A 56 -15.77 8.54 -13.03
C GLY A 56 -15.54 10.02 -13.31
N HIS A 57 -15.52 10.84 -12.26
CA HIS A 57 -15.28 12.27 -12.37
C HIS A 57 -14.22 12.69 -11.36
N VAL A 58 -13.40 13.65 -11.77
CA VAL A 58 -12.52 14.38 -10.88
C VAL A 58 -13.14 15.75 -10.62
N THR A 59 -13.28 16.11 -9.35
CA THR A 59 -13.66 17.46 -8.95
C THR A 59 -12.39 18.29 -8.83
N TRP A 60 -12.19 19.21 -9.78
CA TRP A 60 -11.03 20.10 -9.85
C TRP A 60 -11.26 21.40 -9.09
N ARG A 61 -10.22 21.92 -8.44
CA ARG A 61 -10.17 23.28 -7.90
C ARG A 61 -8.83 23.92 -8.18
N THR A 62 -8.81 25.25 -8.20
CA THR A 62 -7.60 26.04 -8.06
C THR A 62 -7.61 26.74 -6.71
N GLY A 63 -6.44 26.95 -6.13
CA GLY A 63 -6.29 27.69 -4.88
C GLY A 63 -4.89 28.27 -4.71
N THR A 64 -4.78 29.26 -3.83
CA THR A 64 -3.51 29.91 -3.48
C THR A 64 -3.03 29.40 -2.13
N VAL A 65 -1.75 29.04 -2.03
CA VAL A 65 -1.12 28.63 -0.76
C VAL A 65 -1.07 29.83 0.18
N THR A 66 -1.67 29.71 1.36
CA THR A 66 -1.67 30.76 2.40
C THR A 66 -0.68 30.48 3.52
N ALA A 67 -0.36 29.21 3.76
CA ALA A 67 0.64 28.80 4.75
C ALA A 67 1.24 27.43 4.42
N ARG A 68 2.47 27.20 4.86
CA ARG A 68 3.12 25.88 4.85
C ARG A 68 2.86 25.17 6.17
N GLY A 69 2.50 23.91 6.09
CA GLY A 69 2.21 23.05 7.24
C GLY A 69 3.31 22.02 7.51
N ALA A 70 2.92 20.93 8.15
CA ALA A 70 3.83 19.83 8.48
C ALA A 70 4.59 19.29 7.26
N THR A 71 5.85 18.92 7.50
CA THR A 71 6.71 18.21 6.54
C THR A 71 6.93 16.79 6.99
N TRP A 72 7.10 15.90 6.04
CA TRP A 72 7.79 14.63 6.25
C TRP A 72 8.38 14.17 4.92
N THR A 73 9.13 13.07 4.94
CA THR A 73 9.82 12.54 3.76
C THR A 73 8.87 12.37 2.57
N GLY A 74 9.13 13.15 1.51
CA GLY A 74 8.38 13.13 0.25
C GLY A 74 7.04 13.87 0.22
N ALA A 75 6.62 14.55 1.29
CA ALA A 75 5.34 15.25 1.31
C ALA A 75 5.30 16.54 2.15
N ARG A 76 4.45 17.45 1.70
CA ARG A 76 4.27 18.81 2.22
C ARG A 76 2.78 19.08 2.44
N GLU A 77 2.40 19.33 3.69
CA GLU A 77 1.08 19.90 3.99
C GLU A 77 1.09 21.41 3.72
N VAL A 78 0.00 21.93 3.15
CA VAL A 78 -0.22 23.37 2.92
C VAL A 78 -1.64 23.79 3.32
N SER A 79 -1.81 25.04 3.72
CA SER A 79 -3.13 25.68 3.77
C SER A 79 -3.40 26.39 2.45
N LEU A 80 -4.60 26.21 1.90
CA LEU A 80 -5.00 26.72 0.60
C LEU A 80 -6.29 27.52 0.72
N ARG A 81 -6.30 28.73 0.18
CA ARG A 81 -7.53 29.47 -0.09
C ARG A 81 -8.02 29.12 -1.50
N LEU A 82 -9.18 28.48 -1.60
CA LEU A 82 -9.75 28.09 -2.89
C LEU A 82 -10.32 29.29 -3.64
N ASP A 83 -10.22 29.26 -4.98
CA ASP A 83 -10.82 30.28 -5.85
C ASP A 83 -12.35 30.13 -5.94
N THR A 84 -12.85 28.90 -5.73
CA THR A 84 -14.28 28.56 -5.70
C THR A 84 -14.56 27.55 -4.59
N PRO A 85 -15.75 27.57 -3.97
CA PRO A 85 -16.06 26.69 -2.85
C PRO A 85 -16.13 25.22 -3.28
N LEU A 86 -15.99 24.32 -2.32
CA LEU A 86 -16.24 22.89 -2.56
C LEU A 86 -17.74 22.64 -2.80
N PRO A 87 -18.10 21.71 -3.70
CA PRO A 87 -19.49 21.30 -3.84
C PRO A 87 -19.90 20.55 -2.56
N ALA A 88 -21.03 20.95 -1.96
CA ALA A 88 -21.70 20.26 -0.85
C ALA A 88 -21.02 20.27 0.54
N ARG A 89 -19.97 21.06 0.77
CA ARG A 89 -19.57 21.43 2.15
C ARG A 89 -20.17 22.79 2.51
N ASP A 90 -20.59 22.95 3.77
CA ASP A 90 -20.94 24.24 4.36
C ASP A 90 -19.68 25.09 4.57
N LEU A 91 -19.08 25.49 3.45
CA LEU A 91 -18.10 26.57 3.35
C LEU A 91 -18.83 27.74 2.70
N THR A 92 -19.95 28.16 3.29
CA THR A 92 -20.88 29.13 2.69
C THR A 92 -20.36 30.56 2.73
N THR A 93 -19.40 30.85 3.62
CA THR A 93 -18.73 32.15 3.72
C THR A 93 -17.25 32.04 3.37
N ALA A 94 -16.80 32.94 2.50
CA ALA A 94 -15.39 33.09 2.19
C ALA A 94 -14.61 33.66 3.41
N PRO A 95 -13.31 33.34 3.58
CA PRO A 95 -12.47 32.55 2.67
C PRO A 95 -12.69 31.02 2.78
N TRP A 96 -12.71 30.34 1.64
CA TRP A 96 -12.81 28.89 1.56
C TRP A 96 -11.44 28.23 1.77
N GLU A 97 -11.05 28.06 3.03
CA GLU A 97 -9.77 27.45 3.38
C GLU A 97 -9.84 25.93 3.50
N VAL A 98 -8.84 25.25 2.94
CA VAL A 98 -8.68 23.80 3.03
C VAL A 98 -7.23 23.43 3.27
N ARG A 99 -6.99 22.25 3.83
CA ARG A 99 -5.65 21.65 3.84
C ARG A 99 -5.38 20.94 2.52
N GLY A 100 -4.19 21.14 1.99
CA GLY A 100 -3.66 20.43 0.84
C GLY A 100 -2.48 19.55 1.19
N LEU A 101 -2.21 18.59 0.30
CA LEU A 101 -1.03 17.73 0.38
C LEU A 101 -0.34 17.69 -0.98
N ALA A 102 0.93 18.10 -1.01
CA ALA A 102 1.81 17.99 -2.15
C ALA A 102 2.80 16.84 -1.94
N TYR A 103 2.92 15.96 -2.94
CA TYR A 103 4.01 14.98 -3.00
C TYR A 103 5.20 15.64 -3.66
N THR A 104 6.21 16.00 -2.87
CA THR A 104 7.18 17.00 -3.31
C THR A 104 8.06 16.55 -4.46
N ALA A 105 8.28 15.23 -4.59
CA ALA A 105 8.97 14.65 -5.73
C ALA A 105 8.15 14.68 -7.04
N LEU A 106 6.81 14.76 -6.96
CA LEU A 106 5.93 14.73 -8.13
C LEU A 106 5.52 16.13 -8.59
N VAL A 107 5.28 17.05 -7.66
CA VAL A 107 4.68 18.36 -7.95
C VAL A 107 5.52 19.54 -7.47
N GLY A 108 6.72 19.29 -6.93
CA GLY A 108 7.56 20.32 -6.32
C GLY A 108 7.18 20.61 -4.86
N ASP A 109 7.86 21.56 -4.23
CA ASP A 109 7.61 21.97 -2.84
C ASP A 109 6.97 23.36 -2.81
N PRO A 110 5.62 23.46 -2.76
CA PRO A 110 4.93 24.73 -2.88
C PRO A 110 5.23 25.69 -1.72
N ASP A 111 5.33 26.97 -2.05
CA ASP A 111 5.53 28.08 -1.11
C ASP A 111 4.30 29.00 -1.03
N VAL A 112 4.28 29.87 -0.02
CA VAL A 112 3.20 30.85 0.16
C VAL A 112 3.09 31.74 -1.07
N GLY A 113 1.86 31.89 -1.58
CA GLY A 113 1.56 32.63 -2.81
C GLY A 113 1.48 31.76 -4.05
N ASP A 114 1.96 30.50 -4.02
CA ASP A 114 1.81 29.59 -5.15
C ASP A 114 0.35 29.29 -5.45
N ARG A 115 0.04 29.18 -6.74
CA ARG A 115 -1.30 28.86 -7.22
C ARG A 115 -1.29 27.44 -7.78
N LEU A 116 -2.16 26.58 -7.26
CA LEU A 116 -2.11 25.14 -7.49
C LEU A 116 -3.43 24.61 -8.08
N LEU A 117 -3.32 23.61 -8.95
CA LEU A 117 -4.42 22.75 -9.38
C LEU A 117 -4.59 21.60 -8.38
N LEU A 118 -5.82 21.34 -7.98
CA LEU A 118 -6.16 20.45 -6.88
C LEU A 118 -7.22 19.42 -7.32
N ASN A 119 -7.04 18.17 -6.90
CA ASN A 119 -8.09 17.16 -6.89
C ASN A 119 -8.75 17.15 -5.51
N VAL A 120 -10.02 17.54 -5.47
CA VAL A 120 -10.81 17.65 -4.24
C VAL A 120 -11.95 16.65 -4.18
N SER A 121 -11.95 15.61 -5.02
CA SER A 121 -13.08 14.68 -5.18
C SER A 121 -13.46 13.98 -3.87
N ALA A 122 -12.47 13.43 -3.17
CA ALA A 122 -12.68 12.80 -1.86
C ALA A 122 -13.05 13.83 -0.80
N LEU A 123 -12.32 14.96 -0.76
CA LEU A 123 -12.52 16.03 0.21
C LEU A 123 -13.94 16.63 0.16
N ALA A 124 -14.45 16.90 -1.04
CA ALA A 124 -15.79 17.42 -1.29
C ALA A 124 -16.89 16.50 -0.74
N ARG A 125 -16.64 15.19 -0.73
CA ARG A 125 -17.56 14.17 -0.19
C ARG A 125 -17.31 13.84 1.29
N GLY A 126 -16.37 14.53 1.94
CA GLY A 126 -15.96 14.20 3.31
C GLY A 126 -15.28 12.83 3.43
N LEU A 127 -14.73 12.31 2.32
CA LEU A 127 -14.04 11.03 2.25
C LEU A 127 -12.52 11.24 2.32
N GLY A 128 -11.81 10.13 2.56
CA GLY A 128 -10.34 10.06 2.49
C GLY A 128 -9.65 10.26 3.84
N THR A 129 -8.52 9.57 4.01
CA THR A 129 -7.65 9.74 5.17
C THR A 129 -7.02 11.15 5.14
N GLY A 130 -6.96 11.83 6.28
CA GLY A 130 -6.33 13.15 6.41
C GLY A 130 -7.17 14.35 5.91
N GLY A 131 -8.12 14.14 5.00
CA GLY A 131 -9.00 15.21 4.52
C GLY A 131 -8.24 16.30 3.76
N TYR A 132 -7.44 15.89 2.77
CA TYR A 132 -6.61 16.78 1.97
C TYR A 132 -7.22 17.07 0.59
N ALA A 133 -6.99 18.28 0.09
CA ALA A 133 -6.98 18.58 -1.33
C ALA A 133 -5.64 18.08 -1.91
N LEU A 134 -5.67 17.12 -2.83
CA LEU A 134 -4.44 16.58 -3.40
C LEU A 134 -3.91 17.53 -4.47
N VAL A 135 -2.68 18.00 -4.30
CA VAL A 135 -2.02 18.88 -5.28
C VAL A 135 -1.67 18.06 -6.52
N VAL A 136 -2.11 18.54 -7.67
CA VAL A 136 -1.87 17.91 -8.98
C VAL A 136 -0.73 18.59 -9.72
N GLY A 137 -0.57 19.89 -9.51
CA GLY A 137 0.49 20.68 -10.12
C GLY A 137 0.23 22.18 -9.98
N PRO A 138 1.07 23.02 -10.56
CA PRO A 138 0.86 24.47 -10.62
C PRO A 138 -0.38 24.83 -11.44
N ALA A 139 -0.99 25.98 -11.16
CA ALA A 139 -2.12 26.53 -11.90
C ALA A 139 -1.93 28.02 -12.23
N GLY A 140 -2.05 28.35 -13.51
CA GLY A 140 -2.00 29.73 -14.03
C GLY A 140 -0.61 30.16 -14.46
N ASP A 141 -0.50 31.44 -14.83
CA ASP A 141 0.71 32.02 -15.43
C ASP A 141 1.77 32.44 -14.41
N ALA A 142 1.44 32.39 -13.11
CA ALA A 142 2.37 32.69 -12.04
C ALA A 142 3.42 31.57 -11.93
N PRO A 143 4.71 31.89 -11.74
CA PRO A 143 5.77 30.90 -11.70
C PRO A 143 5.75 30.15 -10.37
N THR A 144 4.96 29.09 -10.27
CA THR A 144 5.16 28.04 -9.27
C THR A 144 6.28 27.14 -9.78
N ALA A 145 7.35 27.01 -8.98
CA ALA A 145 8.52 26.23 -9.36
C ALA A 145 8.14 24.74 -9.49
N LEU A 146 8.33 24.19 -10.69
CA LEU A 146 8.26 22.75 -10.90
C LEU A 146 9.51 22.06 -10.33
N PRO A 147 9.40 20.79 -9.91
CA PRO A 147 10.59 20.00 -9.59
C PRO A 147 11.49 19.95 -10.82
N ALA A 148 12.80 19.99 -10.61
CA ALA A 148 13.76 19.82 -11.69
C ALA A 148 13.57 18.45 -12.35
N ASP A 149 13.76 18.38 -13.67
CA ASP A 149 13.74 17.11 -14.38
C ASP A 149 14.77 16.16 -13.75
N PRO A 150 14.40 14.90 -13.48
CA PRO A 150 15.34 13.93 -12.95
C PRO A 150 16.49 13.74 -13.96
N HIS A 151 17.70 13.52 -13.44
CA HIS A 151 18.81 13.12 -14.28
C HIS A 151 18.46 11.85 -15.06
N SER A 152 18.96 11.73 -16.29
CA SER A 152 18.89 10.46 -17.01
C SER A 152 19.55 9.37 -16.16
N GLY A 153 18.77 8.36 -15.81
CA GLY A 153 19.16 7.30 -14.88
C GLY A 153 18.43 6.01 -15.20
N PRO A 154 18.87 4.90 -14.59
CA PRO A 154 18.27 3.58 -14.82
C PRO A 154 16.82 3.54 -14.35
N GLY A 155 16.02 2.67 -14.97
CA GLY A 155 14.67 2.36 -14.51
C GLY A 155 13.59 2.80 -15.50
N HIS A 156 12.72 1.86 -15.85
CA HIS A 156 11.66 2.06 -16.84
C HIS A 156 10.29 1.59 -16.36
N LEU A 157 10.15 1.19 -15.08
CA LEU A 157 8.85 0.89 -14.50
C LEU A 157 8.00 2.14 -14.41
N VAL A 158 6.77 2.02 -14.90
CA VAL A 158 5.74 3.05 -14.74
C VAL A 158 4.79 2.63 -13.61
N LYS A 159 4.57 3.52 -12.65
CA LYS A 159 3.60 3.42 -11.56
C LYS A 159 2.46 4.42 -11.75
N ALA A 160 1.28 4.11 -11.22
CA ALA A 160 0.02 4.81 -11.57
C ALA A 160 -0.18 4.91 -13.09
N ARG A 161 0.08 3.80 -13.80
CA ARG A 161 0.21 3.74 -15.26
C ARG A 161 -0.99 4.33 -15.99
N TYR A 162 -0.71 5.15 -17.01
CA TYR A 162 -1.72 5.75 -17.90
C TYR A 162 -2.69 6.73 -17.21
N THR A 163 -2.38 7.14 -15.97
CA THR A 163 -3.01 8.31 -15.35
C THR A 163 -2.17 9.56 -15.69
N PRO A 164 -2.76 10.78 -15.66
CA PRO A 164 -2.00 12.01 -15.85
C PRO A 164 -0.86 12.25 -14.85
N LEU A 165 -0.81 11.47 -13.76
CA LEU A 165 0.20 11.55 -12.69
C LEU A 165 1.05 10.27 -12.59
N GLN A 166 1.22 9.54 -13.70
CA GLN A 166 2.11 8.40 -13.73
C GLN A 166 3.55 8.79 -13.40
N ALA A 167 4.27 7.94 -12.67
CA ALA A 167 5.66 8.15 -12.27
C ALA A 167 6.56 7.05 -12.83
N MET A 168 7.74 7.44 -13.33
CA MET A 168 8.82 6.52 -13.68
C MET A 168 9.63 6.20 -12.43
N VAL A 169 9.93 4.92 -12.21
CA VAL A 169 10.74 4.47 -11.08
C VAL A 169 11.71 3.37 -11.52
N LEU A 170 12.80 3.19 -10.77
CA LEU A 170 13.67 2.02 -10.89
C LEU A 170 13.08 0.87 -10.07
N GLY A 171 12.57 -0.14 -10.75
CA GLY A 171 12.18 -1.40 -10.16
C GLY A 171 13.38 -2.19 -9.66
N VAL A 172 13.28 -2.73 -8.45
CA VAL A 172 14.32 -3.54 -7.81
C VAL A 172 14.67 -4.78 -8.63
N ASP A 173 13.72 -5.31 -9.40
CA ASP A 173 13.86 -6.46 -10.29
C ASP A 173 14.16 -6.11 -11.77
N GLU A 174 14.23 -4.83 -12.14
CA GLU A 174 14.62 -4.41 -13.49
C GLU A 174 16.09 -4.72 -13.80
N GLN A 175 16.43 -4.99 -15.06
CA GLN A 175 17.80 -5.32 -15.48
C GLN A 175 18.83 -4.24 -15.15
N GLU A 176 18.40 -2.99 -15.07
CA GLU A 176 19.25 -1.85 -14.73
C GLU A 176 19.41 -1.64 -13.21
N SER A 177 18.66 -2.39 -12.39
CA SER A 177 18.79 -2.37 -10.94
C SER A 177 20.10 -3.04 -10.51
N PRO A 178 20.83 -2.45 -9.53
CA PRO A 178 22.00 -3.10 -8.94
C PRO A 178 21.64 -4.41 -8.21
N HIS A 179 20.35 -4.68 -7.99
CA HIS A 179 19.85 -5.87 -7.31
C HIS A 179 19.30 -6.93 -8.25
N HIS A 180 19.32 -6.70 -9.56
CA HIS A 180 18.74 -7.60 -10.55
C HIS A 180 19.35 -9.01 -10.47
N ASP A 181 20.67 -9.13 -10.39
CA ASP A 181 21.34 -10.43 -10.29
C ASP A 181 20.96 -11.18 -9.01
N THR A 182 20.77 -10.48 -7.89
CA THR A 182 20.31 -11.07 -6.63
C THR A 182 18.89 -11.63 -6.76
N LEU A 183 18.01 -10.93 -7.48
CA LEU A 183 16.60 -11.30 -7.58
C LEU A 183 16.28 -12.24 -8.75
N ARG A 184 17.15 -12.31 -9.78
CA ARG A 184 16.93 -13.11 -10.99
C ARG A 184 16.55 -14.55 -10.67
N ASP A 185 17.27 -15.15 -9.71
CA ASP A 185 17.13 -16.56 -9.34
C ASP A 185 16.57 -16.75 -7.92
N ALA A 186 16.16 -15.67 -7.24
CA ALA A 186 15.60 -15.76 -5.90
C ALA A 186 14.16 -16.28 -5.95
N ASP A 187 13.87 -17.39 -5.28
CA ASP A 187 12.55 -18.04 -5.31
C ASP A 187 11.95 -18.37 -3.92
N ASP A 188 12.66 -18.06 -2.84
CA ASP A 188 12.31 -18.47 -1.48
C ASP A 188 12.58 -17.36 -0.45
N LEU A 189 11.78 -17.31 0.63
CA LEU A 189 11.94 -16.42 1.77
C LEU A 189 12.72 -17.08 2.91
N THR A 190 13.16 -18.33 2.74
CA THR A 190 13.90 -19.13 3.71
C THR A 190 13.16 -19.27 5.03
N GLY A 191 11.82 -19.30 4.99
CA GLY A 191 10.95 -19.33 6.17
C GLY A 191 10.77 -18.01 6.91
N MET A 192 11.23 -16.87 6.37
CA MET A 192 11.08 -15.56 7.03
C MET A 192 9.59 -15.30 7.41
N PRO A 193 9.31 -14.85 8.64
CA PRO A 193 7.94 -14.53 9.04
C PRO A 193 7.44 -13.25 8.38
N VAL A 194 6.20 -13.31 7.90
CA VAL A 194 5.51 -12.19 7.27
C VAL A 194 4.19 -11.94 7.97
N VAL A 195 4.10 -10.84 8.71
CA VAL A 195 2.86 -10.39 9.34
C VAL A 195 1.98 -9.73 8.28
N VAL A 196 0.90 -10.39 7.91
CA VAL A 196 -0.09 -9.91 6.95
C VAL A 196 -1.21 -9.21 7.71
N ALA A 197 -1.50 -7.95 7.36
CA ALA A 197 -2.58 -7.17 7.97
C ALA A 197 -3.48 -6.55 6.90
N ASP A 198 -4.79 -6.48 7.19
CA ASP A 198 -5.77 -5.87 6.28
C ASP A 198 -5.69 -4.33 6.28
N LEU A 199 -5.16 -3.71 7.33
CA LEU A 199 -5.11 -2.25 7.49
C LEU A 199 -3.70 -1.71 7.72
N HIS A 200 -3.42 -0.58 7.09
CA HIS A 200 -2.20 0.21 7.32
C HIS A 200 -1.99 0.60 8.79
N SER A 201 -3.06 0.85 9.55
CA SER A 201 -2.95 1.25 10.95
C SER A 201 -2.37 0.17 11.87
N ALA A 202 -2.28 -1.09 11.41
CA ALA A 202 -1.66 -2.18 12.15
C ALA A 202 -0.13 -2.09 12.15
N VAL A 203 0.49 -1.50 11.10
CA VAL A 203 1.94 -1.46 10.90
C VAL A 203 2.72 -1.01 12.14
N PRO A 204 2.46 0.17 12.74
CA PRO A 204 3.21 0.60 13.93
C PRO A 204 3.02 -0.33 15.14
N ALA A 205 1.84 -0.92 15.32
CA ALA A 205 1.56 -1.82 16.43
C ALA A 205 2.27 -3.17 16.27
N VAL A 206 2.30 -3.72 15.05
CA VAL A 206 3.06 -4.94 14.74
C VAL A 206 4.55 -4.72 15.02
N VAL A 207 5.12 -3.61 14.55
CA VAL A 207 6.53 -3.27 14.79
C VAL A 207 6.81 -3.11 16.28
N ALA A 208 5.94 -2.41 17.02
CA ALA A 208 6.07 -2.26 18.48
C ALA A 208 6.09 -3.62 19.19
N GLY A 209 5.18 -4.53 18.84
CA GLY A 209 5.13 -5.88 19.41
C GLY A 209 6.36 -6.72 19.11
N ALA A 210 6.89 -6.63 17.88
CA ALA A 210 8.11 -7.34 17.50
C ALA A 210 9.33 -6.84 18.29
N ARG A 211 9.46 -5.51 18.45
CA ARG A 211 10.53 -4.89 19.25
C ARG A 211 10.41 -5.24 20.73
N HIS A 212 9.20 -5.17 21.29
CA HIS A 212 8.92 -5.56 22.67
C HIS A 212 9.32 -7.02 22.94
N ALA A 213 8.98 -7.94 22.04
CA ALA A 213 9.36 -9.35 22.18
C ALA A 213 10.89 -9.55 22.14
N ALA A 214 11.60 -8.79 21.29
CA ALA A 214 13.05 -8.82 21.24
C ALA A 214 13.68 -8.28 22.54
N GLU A 215 13.16 -7.17 23.06
CA GLU A 215 13.60 -6.56 24.33
C GLU A 215 13.43 -7.53 25.51
N LEU A 216 12.26 -8.15 25.65
CA LEU A 216 12.00 -9.14 26.70
C LEU A 216 12.94 -10.35 26.62
N ALA A 217 13.35 -10.72 25.41
CA ALA A 217 14.28 -11.81 25.18
C ALA A 217 15.76 -11.40 25.32
N GLY A 218 16.05 -10.13 25.60
CA GLY A 218 17.42 -9.59 25.65
C GLY A 218 18.12 -9.62 24.28
N ARG A 219 17.36 -9.45 23.19
CA ARG A 219 17.84 -9.59 21.81
C ARG A 219 17.85 -8.25 21.08
N PRO A 220 18.70 -8.11 20.04
CA PRO A 220 18.58 -7.00 19.11
C PRO A 220 17.19 -6.96 18.48
N HIS A 221 16.71 -5.75 18.21
CA HIS A 221 15.46 -5.54 17.49
C HIS A 221 15.59 -6.15 16.08
N PRO A 222 14.55 -6.82 15.57
CA PRO A 222 14.59 -7.40 14.22
C PRO A 222 14.66 -6.29 13.17
N ARG A 223 15.33 -6.57 12.05
CA ARG A 223 15.26 -5.71 10.86
C ARG A 223 13.90 -5.88 10.21
N VAL A 224 13.10 -4.82 10.17
CA VAL A 224 11.72 -4.86 9.70
C VAL A 224 11.57 -4.16 8.36
N ALA A 225 11.08 -4.90 7.36
CA ALA A 225 10.63 -4.32 6.11
C ALA A 225 9.10 -4.19 6.06
N TYR A 226 8.59 -3.07 5.55
CA TYR A 226 7.18 -2.88 5.25
C TYR A 226 6.95 -3.08 3.75
N VAL A 227 6.16 -4.09 3.37
CA VAL A 227 5.72 -4.28 1.99
C VAL A 227 4.33 -3.66 1.83
N MET A 228 4.28 -2.50 1.16
CA MET A 228 3.06 -1.72 0.94
C MET A 228 2.37 -2.15 -0.35
N THR A 229 1.20 -2.77 -0.24
CA THR A 229 0.39 -3.17 -1.41
C THR A 229 -0.43 -2.02 -1.98
N ASP A 230 -0.85 -2.18 -3.23
CA ASP A 230 -1.53 -1.17 -4.04
C ASP A 230 -3.05 -1.11 -3.83
N GLY A 231 -3.56 -1.57 -2.69
CA GLY A 231 -4.98 -1.47 -2.33
C GLY A 231 -5.54 -0.03 -2.41
N GLY A 232 -4.68 0.98 -2.25
CA GLY A 232 -4.99 2.39 -2.53
C GLY A 232 -4.23 3.01 -3.71
N ALA A 233 -3.33 2.26 -4.36
CA ALA A 233 -2.49 2.69 -5.50
C ALA A 233 -1.91 4.11 -5.37
N LEU A 234 -1.26 4.39 -4.23
CA LEU A 234 -0.84 5.74 -3.81
C LEU A 234 0.66 5.80 -3.44
N PRO A 235 1.26 7.01 -3.40
CA PRO A 235 2.65 7.17 -2.98
C PRO A 235 2.85 6.84 -1.49
N ALA A 236 3.91 6.10 -1.11
CA ALA A 236 4.25 5.80 0.28
C ALA A 236 4.42 7.08 1.11
N ALA A 237 4.88 8.16 0.48
CA ALA A 237 4.98 9.51 1.04
C ALA A 237 3.64 10.05 1.58
N PHE A 238 2.48 9.49 1.24
CA PHE A 238 1.22 9.86 1.89
C PHE A 238 1.21 9.48 3.39
N SER A 239 1.91 8.42 3.78
CA SER A 239 1.90 7.93 5.14
C SER A 239 2.96 8.62 6.01
N ARG A 240 2.49 9.54 6.86
CA ARG A 240 3.28 10.07 7.98
C ARG A 240 3.80 8.95 8.90
N THR A 241 3.00 7.91 9.12
CA THR A 241 3.40 6.76 9.95
C THR A 241 4.63 6.07 9.39
N VAL A 242 4.66 5.79 8.08
CA VAL A 242 5.82 5.15 7.43
C VAL A 242 7.04 6.06 7.51
N ALA A 243 6.89 7.34 7.17
CA ALA A 243 7.99 8.31 7.28
C ALA A 243 8.56 8.36 8.71
N THR A 244 7.71 8.51 9.72
CA THR A 244 8.15 8.53 11.13
C THR A 244 8.83 7.23 11.54
N LEU A 245 8.30 6.05 11.17
CA LEU A 245 8.92 4.79 11.52
C LEU A 245 10.27 4.57 10.80
N ARG A 246 10.41 5.02 9.55
CA ARG A 246 11.68 4.99 8.81
C ARG A 246 12.71 5.93 9.42
N ASP A 247 12.33 7.18 9.67
CA ASP A 247 13.22 8.23 10.22
C ASP A 247 13.70 7.91 11.65
N THR A 248 12.91 7.14 12.40
CA THR A 248 13.25 6.72 13.78
C THR A 248 13.88 5.33 13.87
N GLY A 249 14.14 4.65 12.74
CA GLY A 249 14.76 3.33 12.72
C GLY A 249 13.88 2.20 13.30
N TRP A 250 12.56 2.39 13.27
CA TRP A 250 11.59 1.34 13.60
C TRP A 250 11.24 0.49 12.37
N LEU A 251 11.35 1.06 11.17
CA LEU A 251 11.35 0.34 9.90
C LEU A 251 12.69 0.54 9.20
N ASP A 252 13.27 -0.55 8.69
CA ASP A 252 14.54 -0.54 7.96
C ASP A 252 14.34 -0.24 6.48
N THR A 253 13.23 -0.68 5.90
CA THR A 253 12.94 -0.54 4.46
C THR A 253 11.43 -0.55 4.21
N THR A 254 10.98 0.28 3.28
CA THR A 254 9.63 0.25 2.71
C THR A 254 9.73 -0.20 1.25
N VAL A 255 9.05 -1.28 0.92
CA VAL A 255 8.96 -1.80 -0.45
C VAL A 255 7.55 -1.56 -0.97
N THR A 256 7.41 -0.84 -2.07
CA THR A 256 6.11 -0.60 -2.70
C THR A 256 5.89 -1.57 -3.86
N VAL A 257 4.71 -2.20 -3.91
CA VAL A 257 4.39 -3.22 -4.92
C VAL A 257 3.20 -2.82 -5.78
N GLY A 258 3.07 -3.42 -6.97
CA GLY A 258 1.93 -3.17 -7.85
C GLY A 258 1.92 -1.73 -8.35
N GLN A 259 0.81 -1.01 -8.15
CA GLN A 259 0.68 0.41 -8.50
C GLN A 259 1.02 1.40 -7.38
N ALA A 260 1.31 0.94 -6.16
CA ALA A 260 1.91 1.78 -5.13
C ALA A 260 3.37 2.10 -5.48
N PHE A 261 3.87 3.25 -5.03
CA PHE A 261 5.21 3.74 -5.36
C PHE A 261 5.73 4.74 -4.31
N GLY A 262 6.95 5.23 -4.49
CA GLY A 262 7.68 6.08 -3.53
C GLY A 262 8.28 5.31 -2.35
N GLY A 263 8.46 3.98 -2.46
CA GLY A 263 9.17 3.18 -1.47
C GLY A 263 10.69 3.36 -1.54
N ASP A 264 11.42 2.83 -0.56
CA ASP A 264 12.89 2.69 -0.65
C ASP A 264 13.28 1.73 -1.79
N LEU A 265 12.43 0.71 -2.04
CA LEU A 265 12.52 -0.20 -3.16
C LEU A 265 11.16 -0.29 -3.86
N GLU A 266 11.18 -0.42 -5.18
CA GLU A 266 9.99 -0.54 -6.02
C GLU A 266 9.92 -1.93 -6.61
N ALA A 267 8.85 -2.67 -6.38
CA ALA A 267 8.68 -4.01 -6.93
C ALA A 267 7.43 -4.10 -7.80
N VAL A 268 7.46 -5.00 -8.79
CA VAL A 268 6.33 -5.22 -9.69
C VAL A 268 5.17 -5.91 -8.97
N THR A 269 5.46 -6.92 -8.16
CA THR A 269 4.45 -7.75 -7.48
C THR A 269 4.73 -7.91 -5.99
N VAL A 270 3.75 -8.40 -5.23
CA VAL A 270 3.93 -8.82 -3.83
C VAL A 270 5.08 -9.83 -3.69
N HIS A 271 5.17 -10.81 -4.60
CA HIS A 271 6.20 -11.85 -4.57
C HIS A 271 7.61 -11.24 -4.68
N THR A 272 7.85 -10.43 -5.72
CA THR A 272 9.12 -9.72 -5.88
C THR A 272 9.40 -8.80 -4.68
N GLY A 273 8.38 -8.12 -4.16
CA GLY A 273 8.55 -7.24 -2.99
C GLY A 273 8.98 -8.00 -1.73
N LEU A 274 8.46 -9.20 -1.52
CA LEU A 274 8.87 -10.09 -0.43
C LEU A 274 10.30 -10.61 -0.64
N LEU A 275 10.65 -11.02 -1.86
CA LEU A 275 12.01 -11.46 -2.22
C LEU A 275 13.02 -10.31 -2.04
N ALA A 276 12.67 -9.09 -2.44
CA ALA A 276 13.49 -7.91 -2.21
C ALA A 276 13.65 -7.61 -0.71
N ALA A 277 12.57 -7.69 0.08
CA ALA A 277 12.67 -7.52 1.52
C ALA A 277 13.64 -8.53 2.16
N ARG A 278 13.63 -9.80 1.72
CA ARG A 278 14.55 -10.81 2.23
C ARG A 278 15.98 -10.63 1.71
N HIS A 279 16.17 -10.67 0.39
CA HIS A 279 17.48 -10.84 -0.24
C HIS A 279 18.22 -9.53 -0.51
N VAL A 280 17.50 -8.41 -0.59
CA VAL A 280 18.09 -7.09 -0.81
C VAL A 280 18.14 -6.29 0.50
N ALA A 281 17.01 -6.17 1.19
CA ALA A 281 16.95 -5.41 2.45
C ALA A 281 17.47 -6.21 3.66
N GLY A 282 17.61 -7.53 3.55
CA GLY A 282 18.09 -8.37 4.66
C GLY A 282 17.14 -8.36 5.86
N ALA A 283 15.82 -8.30 5.61
CA ALA A 283 14.82 -8.28 6.66
C ALA A 283 14.80 -9.61 7.45
N ASP A 284 14.59 -9.49 8.75
CA ASP A 284 14.30 -10.61 9.65
C ASP A 284 12.78 -10.86 9.75
N LEU A 285 11.99 -9.81 9.49
CA LEU A 285 10.53 -9.81 9.55
C LEU A 285 9.97 -8.84 8.52
N VAL A 286 8.86 -9.24 7.87
CA VAL A 286 8.08 -8.34 7.01
C VAL A 286 6.73 -8.03 7.64
N VAL A 287 6.31 -6.77 7.57
CA VAL A 287 4.90 -6.39 7.71
C VAL A 287 4.36 -6.15 6.31
N LEU A 288 3.32 -6.88 5.91
CA LEU A 288 2.68 -6.75 4.61
C LEU A 288 1.25 -6.25 4.81
N ALA A 289 0.98 -5.03 4.34
CA ALA A 289 -0.34 -4.43 4.38
C ALA A 289 -0.52 -3.40 3.27
N GLN A 290 -1.75 -3.12 2.89
CA GLN A 290 -2.05 -1.99 2.01
C GLN A 290 -1.61 -0.65 2.62
N GLY A 291 -1.37 0.35 1.78
CA GLY A 291 -1.21 1.74 2.20
C GLY A 291 -2.48 2.31 2.85
N PRO A 292 -2.45 3.57 3.33
CA PRO A 292 -3.62 4.25 3.88
C PRO A 292 -4.81 4.31 2.89
N GLY A 293 -6.01 4.61 3.41
CA GLY A 293 -7.19 4.80 2.56
C GLY A 293 -7.96 3.53 2.22
N ASN A 294 -8.10 2.61 3.18
CA ASN A 294 -8.88 1.37 3.00
C ASN A 294 -10.26 1.64 2.38
N LEU A 295 -10.55 0.99 1.25
CA LEU A 295 -11.82 1.05 0.57
C LEU A 295 -12.78 0.00 1.14
N GLY A 296 -14.05 0.33 1.25
CA GLY A 296 -15.10 -0.59 1.69
C GLY A 296 -16.48 -0.14 1.23
N THR A 297 -17.27 -1.07 0.69
CA THR A 297 -18.63 -0.82 0.20
C THR A 297 -19.70 -1.41 1.12
N GLY A 298 -19.29 -2.09 2.21
CA GLY A 298 -20.18 -2.79 3.13
C GLY A 298 -20.72 -4.13 2.58
N THR A 299 -20.28 -4.54 1.40
CA THR A 299 -20.55 -5.88 0.86
C THR A 299 -19.44 -6.84 1.29
N ARG A 300 -19.75 -8.15 1.31
CA ARG A 300 -18.82 -9.20 1.78
C ARG A 300 -17.44 -9.13 1.10
N TRP A 301 -17.39 -8.86 -0.20
CA TRP A 301 -16.16 -8.88 -0.99
C TRP A 301 -15.63 -7.48 -1.34
N GLY A 302 -16.46 -6.46 -1.17
CA GLY A 302 -16.14 -5.11 -1.63
C GLY A 302 -15.34 -4.32 -0.61
N PHE A 303 -14.11 -4.75 -0.31
CA PHE A 303 -13.17 -4.01 0.52
C PHE A 303 -11.72 -4.30 0.10
N SER A 304 -10.83 -3.31 0.15
CA SER A 304 -9.45 -3.46 -0.35
C SER A 304 -8.60 -4.40 0.52
N GLY A 305 -8.90 -4.49 1.83
CA GLY A 305 -8.23 -5.41 2.74
C GLY A 305 -8.46 -6.89 2.45
N VAL A 306 -9.33 -7.25 1.51
CA VAL A 306 -9.57 -8.64 1.11
C VAL A 306 -8.30 -9.30 0.55
N ALA A 307 -7.43 -8.49 -0.05
CA ALA A 307 -6.13 -8.88 -0.59
C ALA A 307 -5.15 -9.41 0.48
N ALA A 308 -5.46 -9.25 1.78
CA ALA A 308 -4.70 -9.92 2.84
C ALA A 308 -4.72 -11.46 2.69
N GLY A 309 -5.81 -12.04 2.16
CA GLY A 309 -5.82 -13.48 1.85
C GLY A 309 -4.88 -13.84 0.70
N ASP A 310 -4.83 -13.02 -0.35
CA ASP A 310 -3.89 -13.20 -1.47
C ASP A 310 -2.43 -13.05 -1.01
N ALA A 311 -2.19 -12.13 -0.08
CA ALA A 311 -0.88 -11.96 0.53
C ALA A 311 -0.43 -13.19 1.33
N VAL A 312 -1.33 -13.83 2.09
CA VAL A 312 -1.02 -15.12 2.76
C VAL A 312 -0.59 -16.17 1.73
N ASN A 313 -1.30 -16.25 0.60
CA ASN A 313 -0.96 -17.19 -0.48
C ASN A 313 0.42 -16.89 -1.09
N ALA A 314 0.73 -15.60 -1.33
CA ALA A 314 2.01 -15.18 -1.88
C ALA A 314 3.19 -15.51 -0.95
N VAL A 315 3.01 -15.32 0.37
CA VAL A 315 4.03 -15.69 1.37
C VAL A 315 4.26 -17.19 1.36
N ALA A 316 3.20 -18.00 1.33
CA ALA A 316 3.32 -19.46 1.31
C ALA A 316 3.95 -19.97 0.00
N ALA A 317 3.64 -19.34 -1.14
CA ALA A 317 4.22 -19.69 -2.43
C ALA A 317 5.75 -19.52 -2.48
N LEU A 318 6.29 -18.60 -1.66
CA LEU A 318 7.72 -18.36 -1.52
C LEU A 318 8.30 -18.98 -0.24
N ALA A 319 7.65 -20.03 0.30
CA ALA A 319 8.08 -20.75 1.50
C ALA A 319 8.43 -19.86 2.72
N GLY A 320 7.76 -18.70 2.84
CA GLY A 320 7.75 -17.89 4.06
C GLY A 320 6.77 -18.42 5.11
N ARG A 321 6.73 -17.76 6.26
CA ARG A 321 5.81 -18.10 7.37
C ARG A 321 4.73 -17.03 7.50
N PRO A 322 3.53 -17.23 6.93
CA PRO A 322 2.47 -16.23 7.02
C PRO A 322 1.92 -16.15 8.44
N VAL A 323 1.84 -14.93 8.97
CA VAL A 323 1.25 -14.58 10.26
C VAL A 323 0.07 -13.64 9.99
N ALA A 324 -1.15 -14.15 10.11
CA ALA A 324 -2.38 -13.41 9.84
C ALA A 324 -2.77 -12.55 11.05
N SER A 325 -2.48 -11.25 10.97
CA SER A 325 -2.87 -10.27 12.01
C SER A 325 -4.37 -10.06 11.98
N LEU A 326 -5.04 -10.32 13.09
CA LEU A 326 -6.48 -10.03 13.21
C LEU A 326 -6.73 -8.53 13.35
N ARG A 327 -7.80 -8.07 12.70
CA ARG A 327 -8.40 -6.77 12.98
C ARG A 327 -9.48 -6.96 14.02
N VAL A 328 -9.29 -6.37 15.19
CA VAL A 328 -10.23 -6.45 16.31
C VAL A 328 -10.72 -5.05 16.66
N SER A 329 -11.93 -4.94 17.21
CA SER A 329 -12.39 -3.72 17.86
C SER A 329 -13.26 -4.08 19.06
N GLY A 330 -13.06 -3.39 20.17
CA GLY A 330 -13.98 -3.44 21.32
C GLY A 330 -14.83 -2.19 21.46
N ALA A 331 -14.40 -1.10 20.82
CA ALA A 331 -15.01 0.23 20.95
C ALA A 331 -15.89 0.65 19.76
N ASP A 332 -16.19 -0.23 18.80
CA ASP A 332 -17.11 0.14 17.72
C ASP A 332 -18.53 0.37 18.29
N PRO A 333 -19.19 1.49 17.94
CA PRO A 333 -20.53 1.79 18.43
C PRO A 333 -21.60 0.82 17.89
N ARG A 334 -21.27 0.06 16.84
CA ARG A 334 -22.16 -0.93 16.25
C ARG A 334 -21.76 -2.29 16.80
N ASP A 335 -22.62 -2.92 17.60
CA ASP A 335 -22.30 -4.17 18.31
C ASP A 335 -21.78 -5.28 17.39
N ARG A 336 -22.36 -5.41 16.18
CA ARG A 336 -21.92 -6.38 15.16
C ARG A 336 -20.48 -6.17 14.63
N HIS A 337 -19.86 -5.04 14.95
CA HIS A 337 -18.48 -4.71 14.57
C HIS A 337 -17.50 -4.84 15.74
N ARG A 338 -17.97 -5.29 16.91
CA ARG A 338 -17.11 -5.69 18.02
C ARG A 338 -16.60 -7.12 17.83
N GLY A 339 -15.42 -7.42 18.38
CA GLY A 339 -14.70 -8.67 18.17
C GLY A 339 -13.82 -8.62 16.91
N VAL A 340 -13.55 -9.79 16.33
CA VAL A 340 -12.83 -9.96 15.07
C VAL A 340 -13.66 -9.40 13.91
N SER A 341 -13.04 -8.54 13.11
CA SER A 341 -13.67 -7.94 11.94
C SER A 341 -14.07 -9.00 10.92
N HIS A 342 -15.26 -8.84 10.33
CA HIS A 342 -15.69 -9.65 9.19
C HIS A 342 -14.73 -9.55 7.98
N HIS A 343 -13.94 -8.47 7.88
CA HIS A 343 -12.88 -8.34 6.88
C HIS A 343 -11.78 -9.40 7.10
N SER A 344 -11.27 -9.54 8.33
CA SER A 344 -10.29 -10.58 8.67
C SER A 344 -10.89 -11.98 8.47
N LEU A 345 -12.13 -12.20 8.92
CA LEU A 345 -12.80 -13.50 8.74
C LEU A 345 -13.01 -13.85 7.26
N THR A 346 -13.26 -12.86 6.40
CA THR A 346 -13.42 -13.08 4.96
C THR A 346 -12.07 -13.30 4.27
N ALA A 347 -11.09 -12.43 4.52
CA ALA A 347 -9.78 -12.50 3.90
C ALA A 347 -9.06 -13.81 4.26
N TYR A 348 -8.94 -14.11 5.56
CA TYR A 348 -8.28 -15.33 6.01
C TYR A 348 -9.17 -16.56 5.80
N GLY A 349 -10.45 -16.50 6.18
CA GLY A 349 -11.30 -17.69 6.14
C GLY A 349 -11.79 -18.13 4.76
N ARG A 350 -11.68 -17.27 3.73
CA ARG A 350 -12.21 -17.57 2.38
C ARG A 350 -11.25 -17.30 1.23
N VAL A 351 -10.29 -16.39 1.36
CA VAL A 351 -9.36 -16.03 0.28
C VAL A 351 -8.00 -16.68 0.47
N ALA A 352 -7.51 -16.77 1.72
CA ALA A 352 -6.33 -17.57 1.99
C ALA A 352 -6.61 -19.05 1.67
N LEU A 353 -5.77 -19.62 0.83
CA LEU A 353 -5.74 -21.02 0.43
C LEU A 353 -4.63 -21.78 1.18
N ALA A 354 -3.59 -21.08 1.61
CA ALA A 354 -2.52 -21.61 2.44
C ALA A 354 -2.77 -21.36 3.93
N SER A 355 -2.29 -22.27 4.77
CA SER A 355 -2.33 -22.11 6.23
C SER A 355 -1.47 -20.93 6.68
N ALA A 356 -1.86 -20.32 7.79
CA ALA A 356 -1.15 -19.24 8.45
C ALA A 356 -1.30 -19.39 9.96
N ASP A 357 -0.33 -18.85 10.69
CA ASP A 357 -0.48 -18.64 12.13
C ASP A 357 -1.41 -17.43 12.34
N VAL A 358 -2.39 -17.56 13.23
CA VAL A 358 -3.31 -16.50 13.61
C VAL A 358 -3.08 -16.21 15.10
N PRO A 359 -2.24 -15.21 15.43
CA PRO A 359 -2.01 -14.80 16.80
C PRO A 359 -3.26 -14.16 17.40
N VAL A 360 -3.67 -14.66 18.56
CA VAL A 360 -4.82 -14.17 19.33
C VAL A 360 -4.30 -13.66 20.69
N PRO A 361 -4.66 -12.44 21.11
CA PRO A 361 -4.22 -11.92 22.39
C PRO A 361 -4.87 -12.71 23.54
N HIS A 362 -4.04 -13.16 24.48
CA HIS A 362 -4.44 -13.71 25.76
C HIS A 362 -4.09 -12.68 26.85
N PRO A 363 -5.00 -11.72 27.14
CA PRO A 363 -4.72 -10.59 28.01
C PRO A 363 -4.55 -11.03 29.48
N THR A 364 -3.70 -10.34 30.23
CA THR A 364 -3.71 -10.40 31.70
C THR A 364 -4.95 -9.70 32.26
N GLY A 365 -5.31 -10.00 33.52
CA GLY A 365 -6.49 -9.40 34.16
C GLY A 365 -6.51 -7.87 34.14
N ASP A 366 -5.35 -7.23 34.35
CA ASP A 366 -5.23 -5.76 34.31
C ASP A 366 -5.46 -5.18 32.92
N LEU A 367 -4.99 -5.88 31.87
CA LEU A 367 -5.21 -5.47 30.49
C LEU A 367 -6.66 -5.70 30.05
N GLU A 368 -7.24 -6.84 30.45
CA GLU A 368 -8.63 -7.19 30.17
C GLU A 368 -9.62 -6.23 30.88
N ALA A 369 -9.24 -5.70 32.04
CA ALA A 369 -10.03 -4.73 32.79
C ALA A 369 -10.08 -3.32 32.14
N LEU A 370 -9.32 -3.07 31.07
CA LEU A 370 -9.34 -1.77 30.40
C LEU A 370 -10.71 -1.44 29.77
N PRO A 371 -11.05 -0.14 29.70
CA PRO A 371 -12.24 0.30 28.98
C PRO A 371 -12.28 -0.22 27.55
N ALA A 372 -13.48 -0.62 27.11
CA ALA A 372 -13.73 -1.19 25.78
C ALA A 372 -12.98 -2.50 25.50
N TRP A 373 -12.52 -3.23 26.53
CA TRP A 373 -12.06 -4.62 26.43
C TRP A 373 -13.04 -5.58 27.12
N GLY A 374 -12.77 -5.98 28.37
CA GLY A 374 -13.58 -6.89 29.17
C GLY A 374 -13.53 -8.37 28.73
N ALA A 375 -13.84 -9.27 29.66
CA ALA A 375 -13.82 -10.73 29.45
C ALA A 375 -14.73 -11.21 28.31
N GLU A 376 -15.85 -10.53 28.07
CA GLU A 376 -16.75 -10.87 26.98
C GLU A 376 -16.12 -10.63 25.61
N LEU A 377 -15.37 -9.53 25.42
CA LEU A 377 -14.65 -9.29 24.18
C LEU A 377 -13.54 -10.33 24.00
N THR A 378 -12.78 -10.66 25.05
CA THR A 378 -11.75 -11.70 25.01
C THR A 378 -12.36 -13.02 24.52
N ARG A 379 -13.43 -13.48 25.18
CA ARG A 379 -14.13 -14.70 24.78
C ARG A 379 -14.62 -14.63 23.34
N GLN A 380 -15.27 -13.53 22.96
CA GLN A 380 -15.77 -13.34 21.59
C GLN A 380 -14.65 -13.41 20.54
N VAL A 381 -13.50 -12.78 20.80
CA VAL A 381 -12.34 -12.79 19.90
C VAL A 381 -11.79 -14.20 19.74
N HIS A 382 -11.66 -14.94 20.84
CA HIS A 382 -11.20 -16.34 20.84
C HIS A 382 -12.16 -17.25 20.08
N ASP A 383 -13.46 -17.17 20.36
CA ASP A 383 -14.49 -17.96 19.67
C ASP A 383 -14.51 -17.69 18.15
N GLN A 384 -14.40 -16.42 17.76
CA GLN A 384 -14.38 -16.03 16.35
C GLN A 384 -13.08 -16.43 15.64
N ALA A 385 -11.94 -16.36 16.33
CA ALA A 385 -10.66 -16.79 15.79
C ALA A 385 -10.61 -18.31 15.63
N ALA A 386 -11.17 -19.09 16.56
CA ALA A 386 -11.23 -20.55 16.48
C ALA A 386 -11.90 -21.03 15.17
N ALA A 387 -12.92 -20.32 14.68
CA ALA A 387 -13.56 -20.63 13.40
C ALA A 387 -12.61 -20.57 12.18
N LEU A 388 -11.46 -19.89 12.29
CA LEU A 388 -10.44 -19.87 11.24
C LEU A 388 -9.62 -21.17 11.16
N ALA A 389 -9.61 -21.99 12.22
CA ALA A 389 -8.96 -23.30 12.22
C ALA A 389 -9.69 -24.33 11.35
N ASP A 390 -11.02 -24.18 11.23
CA ASP A 390 -11.89 -25.09 10.49
C ASP A 390 -12.07 -24.71 9.01
N THR A 391 -11.33 -23.69 8.54
CA THR A 391 -11.37 -23.27 7.13
C THR A 391 -10.63 -24.28 6.24
N ALA A 392 -10.79 -24.17 4.93
CA ALA A 392 -10.05 -25.01 3.98
C ALA A 392 -8.51 -24.86 4.14
N ALA A 393 -8.04 -23.66 4.49
CA ALA A 393 -6.64 -23.36 4.74
C ALA A 393 -6.11 -23.94 6.07
N ARG A 394 -7.00 -24.31 7.01
CA ARG A 394 -6.66 -24.86 8.33
C ARG A 394 -5.65 -24.00 9.07
N HIS A 395 -6.01 -22.76 9.38
CA HIS A 395 -5.12 -21.85 10.09
C HIS A 395 -4.77 -22.38 11.48
N ARG A 396 -3.56 -22.07 11.95
CA ARG A 396 -3.13 -22.39 13.31
C ARG A 396 -3.41 -21.21 14.22
N ILE A 397 -4.33 -21.38 15.18
CA ILE A 397 -4.58 -20.36 16.20
C ILE A 397 -3.46 -20.42 17.23
N VAL A 398 -2.89 -19.26 17.56
CA VAL A 398 -1.76 -19.15 18.50
C VAL A 398 -2.13 -18.15 19.59
N ASP A 399 -2.31 -18.65 20.81
CA ASP A 399 -2.50 -17.78 21.97
C ASP A 399 -1.18 -17.09 22.34
N VAL A 400 -1.22 -15.76 22.39
CA VAL A 400 -0.06 -14.93 22.72
C VAL A 400 -0.35 -14.12 23.97
N PRO A 401 0.42 -14.30 25.05
CA PRO A 401 0.27 -13.49 26.26
C PRO A 401 0.39 -11.99 25.93
N ALA A 402 -0.54 -11.21 26.46
CA ALA A 402 -0.54 -9.76 26.33
C ALA A 402 -0.74 -9.13 27.72
N ASP A 403 0.23 -8.34 28.17
CA ASP A 403 0.18 -7.66 29.46
C ASP A 403 0.23 -6.13 29.28
N THR A 404 0.26 -5.41 30.40
CA THR A 404 0.37 -3.95 30.41
C THR A 404 1.73 -3.45 29.90
N ALA A 405 2.79 -4.25 29.97
CA ALA A 405 4.10 -3.89 29.40
C ALA A 405 4.05 -3.85 27.87
N LEU A 406 3.31 -4.76 27.23
CA LEU A 406 3.04 -4.67 25.78
C LEU A 406 2.25 -3.40 25.43
N LEU A 407 1.31 -3.00 26.29
CA LEU A 407 0.58 -1.74 26.10
C LEU A 407 1.47 -0.51 26.25
N ASP A 408 2.41 -0.52 27.19
CA ASP A 408 3.39 0.56 27.35
C ASP A 408 4.37 0.62 26.17
N ALA A 409 4.79 -0.52 25.63
CA ALA A 409 5.56 -0.58 24.39
C ALA A 409 4.80 0.04 23.19
N LEU A 410 3.48 -0.19 23.10
CA LEU A 410 2.63 0.46 22.11
C LEU A 410 2.57 1.99 22.30
N ARG A 411 2.48 2.47 23.55
CA ARG A 411 2.54 3.91 23.86
C ARG A 411 3.89 4.53 23.50
N GLY A 412 4.98 3.75 23.57
CA GLY A 412 6.32 4.15 23.17
C GLY A 412 6.54 4.24 21.66
N SER A 413 5.56 3.86 20.83
CA SER A 413 5.65 3.99 19.37
C SER A 413 5.86 5.45 18.95
N PRO A 414 6.87 5.78 18.12
CA PRO A 414 7.09 7.14 17.64
C PRO A 414 5.99 7.58 16.68
N ALA A 415 5.32 6.63 16.02
CA ALA A 415 4.15 6.89 15.21
C ALA A 415 2.87 6.80 16.05
N ARG A 416 1.97 7.76 15.86
CA ARG A 416 0.66 7.79 16.53
C ARG A 416 -0.16 6.54 16.17
N LEU A 417 -0.58 5.79 17.18
CA LEU A 417 -1.53 4.69 17.07
C LEU A 417 -2.95 5.25 17.00
N SER A 418 -3.52 5.24 15.78
CA SER A 418 -4.92 5.59 15.56
C SER A 418 -5.53 4.79 14.41
N THR A 419 -6.78 4.36 14.60
CA THR A 419 -7.53 3.63 13.58
C THR A 419 -8.99 4.05 13.61
N MET A 420 -9.58 4.30 12.43
CA MET A 420 -11.00 4.67 12.29
C MET A 420 -11.45 5.80 13.25
N GLY A 421 -10.56 6.78 13.51
CA GLY A 421 -10.81 7.92 14.40
C GLY A 421 -10.60 7.66 15.89
N ARG A 422 -10.22 6.44 16.29
CA ARG A 422 -9.96 6.05 17.68
C ARG A 422 -8.45 5.99 17.96
N SER A 423 -8.04 6.31 19.18
CA SER A 423 -6.66 6.18 19.68
C SER A 423 -6.43 4.81 20.31
N LEU A 424 -5.18 4.51 20.69
CA LEU A 424 -4.83 3.32 21.49
C LEU A 424 -5.72 3.17 22.73
N ASP A 425 -5.79 4.19 23.59
CA ASP A 425 -6.58 4.09 24.83
C ASP A 425 -8.10 4.04 24.56
N GLY A 426 -8.55 4.49 23.38
CA GLY A 426 -9.95 4.45 23.00
C GLY A 426 -10.43 3.11 22.44
N ASP A 427 -9.52 2.26 21.93
CA ASP A 427 -9.83 0.92 21.42
C ASP A 427 -8.58 0.01 21.54
N PRO A 428 -8.15 -0.39 22.76
CA PRO A 428 -6.86 -1.05 22.97
C PRO A 428 -6.75 -2.38 22.21
N ALA A 429 -7.85 -3.13 22.13
CA ALA A 429 -7.92 -4.42 21.43
C ALA A 429 -7.50 -4.33 19.96
N ALA A 430 -7.80 -3.21 19.29
CA ALA A 430 -7.42 -3.00 17.89
C ALA A 430 -5.90 -2.99 17.67
N PHE A 431 -5.15 -2.50 18.64
CA PHE A 431 -3.70 -2.38 18.55
C PHE A 431 -2.98 -3.54 19.20
N VAL A 432 -3.48 -4.06 20.34
CA VAL A 432 -2.90 -5.24 20.98
C VAL A 432 -3.03 -6.47 20.08
N ALA A 433 -4.16 -6.66 19.37
CA ALA A 433 -4.30 -7.77 18.42
C ALA A 433 -3.25 -7.72 17.29
N ALA A 434 -2.90 -6.54 16.81
CA ALA A 434 -1.81 -6.36 15.84
C ALA A 434 -0.42 -6.55 16.49
N ALA A 435 -0.24 -6.07 17.72
CA ALA A 435 1.01 -6.17 18.44
C ALA A 435 1.39 -7.62 18.75
N VAL A 436 0.43 -8.46 19.16
CA VAL A 436 0.70 -9.88 19.40
C VAL A 436 1.10 -10.63 18.13
N ALA A 437 0.66 -10.17 16.96
CA ALA A 437 1.13 -10.70 15.69
C ALA A 437 2.63 -10.39 15.45
N GLY A 438 3.05 -9.17 15.82
CA GLY A 438 4.47 -8.79 15.86
C GLY A 438 5.28 -9.59 16.87
N VAL A 439 4.75 -9.79 18.09
CA VAL A 439 5.38 -10.61 19.13
C VAL A 439 5.62 -12.03 18.64
N HIS A 440 4.59 -12.64 18.04
CA HIS A 440 4.68 -13.99 17.49
C HIS A 440 5.70 -14.08 16.37
N ALA A 441 5.62 -13.17 15.39
CA ALA A 441 6.54 -13.15 14.25
C ALA A 441 8.00 -12.94 14.68
N ALA A 442 8.27 -12.12 15.69
CA ALA A 442 9.63 -11.98 16.24
C ALA A 442 10.14 -13.30 16.82
N ARG A 443 9.30 -14.05 17.57
CA ARG A 443 9.66 -15.40 18.06
C ARG A 443 9.98 -16.34 16.89
N LEU A 444 9.17 -16.31 15.83
CA LEU A 444 9.39 -17.14 14.64
C LEU A 444 10.69 -16.81 13.90
N ALA A 445 11.06 -15.53 13.81
CA ALA A 445 12.30 -15.09 13.15
C ALA A 445 13.55 -15.65 13.87
N HIS A 446 13.45 -15.85 15.18
CA HIS A 446 14.55 -16.37 15.99
C HIS A 446 14.73 -17.88 15.88
N ASP A 447 13.66 -18.63 15.65
CA ASP A 447 13.72 -20.09 15.49
C ASP A 447 14.36 -20.50 14.15
N GLN A 448 14.76 -19.54 13.32
CA GLN A 448 15.47 -19.79 12.07
C GLN A 448 16.97 -20.00 12.32
N PRO A 449 17.60 -21.04 11.72
CA PRO A 449 19.05 -21.09 11.64
C PRO A 449 19.53 -19.90 10.81
N ARG A 450 20.32 -19.00 11.42
CA ARG A 450 20.93 -17.89 10.68
C ARG A 450 21.85 -18.47 9.62
N THR A 451 21.48 -18.36 8.35
CA THR A 451 22.40 -18.51 7.24
C THR A 451 23.30 -17.28 7.27
N GLU A 452 24.57 -17.46 7.60
CA GLU A 452 25.56 -16.38 7.43
C GLU A 452 25.55 -15.95 5.96
N PRO A 453 25.58 -14.63 5.67
CA PRO A 453 25.73 -14.19 4.30
C PRO A 453 27.04 -14.74 3.76
N ALA A 454 27.00 -15.36 2.58
CA ALA A 454 28.20 -15.76 1.87
C ALA A 454 29.08 -14.51 1.68
N THR A 455 30.18 -14.46 2.42
CA THR A 455 31.26 -13.51 2.21
C THR A 455 31.71 -13.67 0.76
N ARG A 456 31.45 -12.65 -0.06
CA ARG A 456 32.11 -12.47 -1.36
C ARG A 456 33.14 -11.37 -1.24
#